data_AF-A0A958UBM7-F1
#
_entry.id   AF-A0A958UBM7-F1
#
_cell.length_a   1.000
_cell.length_b   1.000
_cell.length_c   1.000
_cell.angle_alpha   90.00
_cell.angle_beta   90.00
_cell.angle_gamma   90.00
#
_symmetry.space_group_name_H-M   'P 1'
#
loop_
_entity.id
_entity.type
_entity.pdbx_description
1 polymer ?
#
loop_
_entity_poly.entity_id
_entity_poly.type
_entity_poly.pdbx_seq_one_letter_code
_entity_poly.pdbx_strand_id
1 'polypeptide(L)' 'MDNPFREILNQEELPVMLKEKIMNDISFIKLTIDVADLFTVKYPETFDNLLRLKRNKKE' A
#
# COMPACT_ATOMS: atom_id res chain seq x y z
N MET A 1 38.51 31.65 10.92
CA MET A 1 37.24 31.42 11.62
C MET A 1 36.44 30.51 10.73
N ASP A 2 36.41 29.21 11.05
CA ASP A 2 35.68 28.23 10.26
C ASP A 2 34.20 28.25 10.64
N ASN A 3 33.35 28.16 9.62
CA ASN A 3 31.93 28.49 9.69
C ASN A 3 31.11 27.34 10.33
N PRO A 4 30.41 27.58 11.46
CA PRO A 4 29.66 26.56 12.20
C PRO A 4 28.38 26.09 11.50
N PHE A 5 27.91 26.79 10.45
CA PHE A 5 26.74 26.36 9.67
C PHE A 5 27.04 25.16 8.76
N ARG A 6 28.32 24.82 8.54
CA ARG A 6 28.73 23.64 7.77
C ARG A 6 28.49 22.34 8.54
N GLU A 7 28.47 22.37 9.86
CA GLU A 7 28.25 21.19 10.70
C GLU A 7 26.78 20.79 10.77
N ILE A 8 25.86 21.76 10.69
CA ILE A 8 24.41 21.55 10.71
C ILE A 8 23.91 20.91 9.41
N LEU A 9 24.66 21.07 8.31
CA LEU A 9 24.37 20.47 7.00
C LEU A 9 24.93 19.06 6.84
N ASN A 10 25.56 18.48 7.87
CA ASN A 10 25.80 17.06 7.89
C ASN A 10 24.44 16.36 7.87
N GLN A 11 24.08 15.87 6.70
CA GLN A 11 22.94 15.00 6.48
C GLN A 11 23.24 13.71 7.24
N GLU A 12 23.00 13.71 8.56
CA GLU A 12 22.98 12.47 9.32
C GLU A 12 21.95 11.56 8.64
N GLU A 13 22.45 10.55 7.95
CA GLU A 13 21.60 9.58 7.29
C GLU A 13 20.70 8.98 8.36
N LEU A 14 19.39 9.12 8.16
CA LEU A 14 18.40 8.57 9.09
C LEU A 14 18.76 7.10 9.36
N PRO A 15 18.67 6.64 10.62
CA PRO A 15 19.02 5.27 10.97
C PRO A 15 18.35 4.30 10.01
N VAL A 16 19.13 3.38 9.42
CA VAL A 16 18.66 2.44 8.38
C VAL A 16 17.41 1.69 8.82
N MET A 17 17.33 1.33 10.11
CA MET A 17 16.15 0.67 10.71
C MET A 17 14.86 1.50 10.61
N LEU A 18 14.94 2.82 10.74
CA LEU A 18 13.77 3.69 10.68
C LEU A 18 13.26 3.80 9.23
N LYS A 19 14.19 3.91 8.28
CA LYS A 19 13.87 3.93 6.85
C LYS A 19 13.22 2.62 6.40
N GLU A 20 13.76 1.48 6.85
CA GLU A 20 13.23 0.16 6.51
C GLU A 20 11.82 -0.04 7.09
N LYS A 21 11.59 0.36 8.35
CA LYS A 21 10.27 0.30 8.98
C LYS A 21 9.23 1.13 8.20
N ILE A 22 9.56 2.38 7.89
CA ILE A 22 8.65 3.26 7.15
C ILE A 22 8.37 2.70 5.75
N MET A 23 9.38 2.16 5.08
CA MET A 23 9.20 1.56 3.75
C MET A 23 8.27 0.34 3.81
N ASN A 24 8.42 -0.52 4.82
CA ASN A 24 7.53 -1.66 5.03
C ASN A 24 6.08 -1.22 5.31
N ASP A 25 5.89 -0.22 6.16
CA ASP A 25 4.54 0.29 6.47
C ASP A 25 3.84 0.85 5.23
N ILE A 26 4.58 1.61 4.39
CA ILE A 26 4.07 2.12 3.11
C ILE A 26 3.72 0.97 2.17
N SER A 27 4.57 -0.04 2.06
CA SER A 27 4.32 -1.22 1.23
C SER A 27 3.06 -1.97 1.67
N PHE A 28 2.85 -2.11 2.98
CA PHE A 28 1.67 -2.77 3.52
C PHE A 28 0.37 -2.00 3.25
N ILE A 29 0.41 -0.67 3.41
CA ILE A 29 -0.73 0.20 3.09
C ILE A 29 -1.07 0.10 1.60
N LYS A 30 -0.07 0.16 0.73
CA LYS A 30 -0.27 0.05 -0.73
C LYS A 30 -0.89 -1.30 -1.10
N LEU A 31 -0.36 -2.39 -0.54
CA LEU A 31 -0.93 -3.72 -0.75
C LEU A 31 -2.39 -3.79 -0.28
N THR A 32 -2.70 -3.21 0.88
CA THR A 32 -4.06 -3.20 1.43
C THR A 32 -5.01 -2.40 0.54
N ILE A 33 -4.56 -1.26 0.00
CA ILE A 33 -5.35 -0.45 -0.94
C ILE A 33 -5.56 -1.21 -2.25
N ASP A 34 -4.53 -1.83 -2.82
CA ASP A 34 -4.63 -2.60 -4.06
C ASP A 34 -5.58 -3.80 -3.90
N VAL A 35 -5.52 -4.48 -2.76
CA VAL A 35 -6.46 -5.55 -2.40
C VAL A 35 -7.88 -4.99 -2.23
N ALA A 36 -8.04 -3.90 -1.49
CA ALA A 36 -9.34 -3.27 -1.28
C ALA A 36 -9.95 -2.82 -2.62
N ASP A 37 -9.20 -2.18 -3.51
CA ASP A 37 -9.64 -1.78 -4.85
C ASP A 37 -10.12 -3.00 -5.65
N LEU A 38 -9.33 -4.08 -5.64
CA LEU A 38 -9.69 -5.33 -6.30
C LEU A 38 -11.03 -5.88 -5.79
N PHE A 39 -11.23 -5.92 -4.46
CA PHE A 39 -12.43 -6.47 -3.81
C PHE A 39 -13.64 -5.53 -3.76
N THR A 40 -13.44 -4.23 -3.75
CA THR A 40 -14.53 -3.24 -3.66
C THR A 40 -15.05 -2.82 -5.02
N VAL A 41 -14.20 -2.78 -6.06
CA VAL A 41 -14.60 -2.29 -7.38
C VAL A 41 -14.91 -3.44 -8.34
N LYS A 42 -14.08 -4.49 -8.37
CA LYS A 42 -14.12 -5.48 -9.47
C LYS A 42 -14.80 -6.80 -9.11
N TYR A 43 -14.73 -7.20 -7.84
CA TYR A 43 -15.33 -8.46 -7.41
C TYR A 43 -16.85 -8.42 -7.19
N PRO A 44 -17.53 -7.32 -6.80
CA PRO A 44 -18.98 -7.34 -6.60
C PRO A 44 -19.76 -7.72 -7.87
N GLU A 45 -19.39 -7.13 -9.01
CA GLU A 45 -20.01 -7.46 -10.32
C GLU A 45 -19.70 -8.90 -10.74
N THR A 46 -18.49 -9.38 -10.46
CA THR A 46 -18.06 -10.75 -10.81
C THR A 46 -18.78 -11.79 -9.95
N PHE A 47 -18.94 -11.53 -8.64
CA PHE A 47 -19.69 -12.41 -7.74
C PHE A 47 -21.19 -12.37 -8.01
N ASP A 48 -21.79 -11.22 -8.33
CA ASP A 48 -23.21 -11.14 -8.71
C ASP A 48 -23.49 -11.90 -10.01
N ASN A 49 -22.64 -11.71 -11.03
CA ASN A 49 -22.75 -12.48 -12.27
C ASN A 49 -22.57 -13.99 -12.05
N LEU A 50 -21.63 -14.40 -11.21
CA LEU A 50 -21.43 -15.81 -10.87
C LEU A 50 -22.62 -16.41 -10.10
N LEU A 51 -23.19 -15.66 -9.15
CA LEU A 51 -24.38 -16.07 -8.40
C LEU A 51 -25.62 -16.16 -9.31
N ARG A 52 -25.80 -15.18 -10.20
CA ARG A 52 -26.86 -15.16 -11.21
C ARG A 52 -26.75 -16.36 -12.16
N LEU A 53 -25.55 -16.67 -12.66
CA LEU A 53 -25.33 -17.83 -13.53
C LEU A 53 -25.69 -19.15 -12.84
N LYS A 54 -25.39 -19.26 -11.53
CA LYS A 54 -25.74 -20.45 -10.72
C LYS A 54 -27.25 -20.57 -10.48
N ARG A 55 -27.97 -19.46 -10.37
CA ARG A 55 -29.43 -19.42 -10.17
C ARG A 55 -30.18 -19.79 -11.44
N ASN A 56 -29.72 -19.33 -12.60
CA ASN A 56 -30.35 -19.61 -13.90
C ASN A 56 -30.14 -21.05 -14.39
N LYS A 57 -29.22 -21.81 -13.79
CA LYS A 57 -29.00 -23.24 -14.08
C LYS A 57 -29.93 -24.16 -13.26
N LYS A 58 -30.75 -23.59 -12.38
CA LYS A 58 -31.65 -24.31 -11.47
C LYS A 58 -33.14 -24.22 -11.88
N GLU A 59 -33.45 -23.47 -12.93
CA GLU A 59 -34.70 -23.56 -13.71
C GLU A 59 -34.43 -24.41 -14.96
#